data_AF-A0A358I1T7-F1
#
_entry.id   AF-A0A358I1T7-F1
#
_cell.length_a   1.000
_cell.length_b   1.000
_cell.length_c   1.000
_cell.angle_alpha   90.00
_cell.angle_beta   90.00
_cell.angle_gamma   90.00
#
_symmetry.space_group_name_H-M   'P 1'
#
loop_
_entity.id
_entity.type
_entity.pdbx_description
1 polymer ?
#
loop_
_entity_poly.entity_id
_entity_poly.type
_entity_poly.pdbx_seq_one_letter_code
_entity_poly.pdbx_strand_id
1 'polypeptide(L)'
;MKWNVRGLRRLFPFAFKTLTDSITDLRQRHTMAKSGPIEAEVTDVIRTEKGLYAVTRPKGSNPLLRQGETVTFSLEAWQGKRVPKTGQVVSLFEVEKFRKGWRAGRVEPISL
;
A
#
# COMPACT_ATOMS: atom_id res chain seq x y z
N MET A 1 -22.86 4.23 -66.21
CA MET A 1 -23.41 5.01 -65.07
C MET A 1 -22.55 4.64 -63.86
N LYS A 2 -21.69 5.47 -63.28
CA LYS A 2 -21.70 6.84 -62.77
C LYS A 2 -21.55 6.78 -61.22
N TRP A 3 -20.36 7.15 -60.75
CA TRP A 3 -20.03 7.87 -59.48
C TRP A 3 -20.20 7.11 -58.15
N ASN A 4 -19.50 7.40 -57.04
CA ASN A 4 -18.28 8.14 -56.67
C ASN A 4 -18.28 8.13 -55.13
N VAL A 5 -17.19 7.73 -54.47
CA VAL A 5 -16.88 8.25 -53.12
C VAL A 5 -15.37 8.36 -52.96
N ARG A 6 -14.82 9.41 -53.59
CA ARG A 6 -13.61 10.07 -53.07
C ARG A 6 -14.00 10.89 -51.85
N GLY A 7 -13.23 10.76 -50.78
CA GLY A 7 -13.09 11.82 -49.79
C GLY A 7 -13.10 11.33 -48.36
N LEU A 8 -11.94 10.91 -47.84
CA LEU A 8 -11.37 11.49 -46.62
C LEU A 8 -9.95 10.93 -46.43
N ARG A 9 -8.99 11.52 -47.14
CA ARG A 9 -7.63 11.66 -46.61
C ARG A 9 -7.49 13.11 -46.18
N ARG A 10 -6.74 13.31 -45.10
CA ARG A 10 -6.56 14.53 -44.29
C ARG A 10 -7.65 14.58 -43.22
N LEU A 11 -7.32 14.46 -41.94
CA LEU A 11 -6.47 15.41 -41.24
C LEU A 11 -5.84 14.79 -39.97
N PHE A 12 -4.64 15.25 -39.65
CA PHE A 12 -3.91 15.17 -38.37
C PHE A 12 -3.07 13.90 -38.05
N PRO A 13 -1.73 14.02 -38.11
CA PRO A 13 -0.83 13.24 -37.27
C PRO A 13 -0.90 13.79 -35.82
N PHE A 14 -0.43 13.04 -34.83
CA PHE A 14 -0.49 13.29 -33.38
C PHE A 14 -1.73 12.76 -32.65
N ALA A 15 -1.61 11.54 -32.13
CA ALA A 15 -2.06 11.19 -30.77
C ALA A 15 -1.40 9.85 -30.37
N PHE A 16 -0.10 9.93 -30.09
CA PHE A 16 0.59 8.96 -29.25
C PHE A 16 -0.06 8.97 -27.85
N LYS A 17 -0.15 7.79 -27.21
CA LYS A 17 -0.74 7.51 -25.89
C LYS A 17 -2.28 7.55 -25.92
N THR A 18 -3.00 6.45 -25.74
CA THR A 18 -3.03 5.65 -24.50
C THR A 18 -3.66 4.28 -24.83
N LEU A 19 -2.84 3.25 -24.99
CA LEU A 19 -3.29 1.87 -25.21
C LEU A 19 -2.75 0.90 -24.14
N THR A 20 -2.39 1.44 -22.97
CA THR A 20 -1.75 0.68 -21.89
C THR A 20 -2.15 1.19 -20.50
N ASP A 21 -3.42 1.53 -20.27
CA ASP A 21 -3.89 1.89 -18.92
C ASP A 21 -5.04 1.01 -18.40
N SER A 22 -5.45 -0.03 -19.14
CA SER A 22 -6.61 -0.86 -18.75
C SER A 22 -6.26 -2.26 -18.22
N ILE A 23 -4.98 -2.61 -18.08
CA ILE A 23 -4.55 -3.94 -17.58
C ILE A 23 -4.08 -3.90 -16.12
N THR A 24 -3.85 -2.72 -15.54
CA THR A 24 -3.36 -2.60 -14.15
C THR A 24 -4.49 -2.55 -13.11
N ASP A 25 -5.70 -2.16 -13.50
CA ASP A 25 -6.79 -1.87 -12.54
C ASP A 25 -7.55 -3.13 -12.05
N LEU A 26 -7.33 -4.29 -12.66
CA LEU A 26 -8.07 -5.54 -12.38
C LEU A 26 -7.28 -6.59 -11.59
N ARG A 27 -6.02 -6.33 -11.20
CA ARG A 27 -5.17 -7.29 -10.46
C ARG A 27 -5.00 -7.02 -8.97
N GLN A 28 -5.49 -5.90 -8.43
CA GLN A 28 -5.40 -5.60 -6.99
C GLN A 28 -6.73 -5.80 -6.23
N ARG A 29 -7.62 -6.66 -6.75
CA ARG A 29 -8.79 -7.18 -6.00
C ARG A 29 -8.59 -8.60 -5.47
N HIS A 30 -7.36 -9.10 -5.47
CA HIS A 30 -7.05 -10.38 -4.85
C HIS A 30 -6.65 -10.16 -3.39
N THR A 31 -7.57 -10.53 -2.50
CA THR A 31 -7.31 -10.86 -1.08
C THR A 31 -7.01 -9.68 -0.15
N MET A 32 -7.86 -8.64 -0.17
CA MET A 32 -8.16 -7.95 1.10
C MET A 32 -9.01 -8.91 1.95
N ALA A 33 -8.37 -9.89 2.60
CA ALA A 33 -8.97 -10.46 3.78
C ALA A 33 -9.20 -9.29 4.73
N LYS A 34 -10.47 -8.88 4.90
CA LYS A 34 -10.90 -7.93 5.92
C LYS A 34 -10.68 -8.55 7.30
N SER A 35 -9.44 -8.84 7.68
CA SER A 35 -9.10 -8.87 9.09
C SER A 35 -9.25 -7.43 9.58
N GLY A 36 -9.92 -7.22 10.70
CA GLY A 36 -9.92 -5.92 11.36
C GLY A 36 -8.50 -5.39 11.60
N PRO A 37 -8.35 -4.13 12.04
CA PRO A 37 -7.05 -3.58 12.38
C PRO A 37 -6.26 -4.51 13.29
N ILE A 38 -4.97 -4.67 12.98
CA ILE A 38 -4.08 -5.50 13.79
C ILE A 38 -3.45 -4.61 14.85
N GLU A 39 -3.75 -4.87 16.12
CA GLU A 39 -3.06 -4.21 17.21
C GLU A 39 -1.61 -4.73 17.27
N ALA A 40 -0.66 -3.81 17.33
CA ALA A 40 0.75 -4.15 17.39
C ALA A 40 1.51 -3.16 18.27
N GLU A 41 2.59 -3.63 18.90
CA GLU A 41 3.49 -2.80 19.68
C GLU A 41 4.70 -2.42 18.83
N VAL A 42 5.07 -1.14 18.83
CA VAL A 42 6.28 -0.64 18.19
C VAL A 42 7.48 -1.12 19.00
N THR A 43 8.34 -1.94 18.39
CA THR A 43 9.57 -2.43 19.03
C THR A 43 10.76 -1.54 18.71
N ASP A 44 10.81 -1.00 17.49
CA ASP A 44 11.93 -0.20 17.03
C ASP A 44 11.48 0.92 16.10
N VAL A 45 12.23 2.02 16.11
CA VAL A 45 12.11 3.12 15.15
C VAL A 45 13.48 3.35 14.55
N ILE A 46 13.62 3.03 13.26
CA ILE A 46 14.89 2.96 12.55
C ILE A 46 14.97 4.12 11.57
N ARG A 47 16.05 4.88 11.62
CA ARG A 47 16.38 5.91 10.64
C ARG A 47 17.36 5.36 9.62
N THR A 48 17.02 5.51 8.34
CA THR A 48 17.87 5.12 7.21
C THR A 48 18.01 6.30 6.25
N GLU A 49 18.90 6.17 5.26
CA GLU A 49 19.02 7.14 4.15
C GLU A 49 17.70 7.32 3.37
N LYS A 50 16.85 6.28 3.35
CA LYS A 50 15.56 6.29 2.64
C LYS A 50 14.41 6.87 3.45
N GLY A 51 14.64 7.19 4.72
CA GLY A 51 13.62 7.70 5.63
C GLY A 51 13.56 6.94 6.95
N LEU A 52 12.55 7.29 7.75
CA LEU A 52 12.25 6.65 9.02
C LEU A 52 11.22 5.54 8.82
N TYR A 53 11.48 4.41 9.49
CA TYR A 53 10.60 3.25 9.53
C TYR A 53 10.40 2.82 10.97
N ALA A 54 9.29 2.15 11.24
CA ALA A 54 9.03 1.51 12.51
C ALA A 54 8.79 0.01 12.31
N VAL A 55 9.25 -0.77 13.28
CA VAL A 55 9.04 -2.22 13.37
C VAL A 55 8.05 -2.47 14.48
N THR A 56 7.09 -3.35 14.22
CA THR A 56 6.05 -3.70 15.17
C THR A 56 5.91 -5.20 15.33
N ARG A 57 5.47 -5.62 16.52
CA ARG A 57 5.04 -6.98 16.81
C ARG A 57 3.54 -7.00 17.09
N PRO A 58 2.75 -7.81 16.36
CA PRO A 58 1.34 -7.99 16.64
C PRO A 58 1.09 -8.44 18.07
N LYS A 59 0.05 -7.88 18.70
CA LYS A 59 -0.46 -8.32 20.00
C LYS A 59 -1.54 -9.37 19.76
N GLY A 60 -1.35 -10.55 20.37
CA GLY A 60 -2.30 -11.66 20.25
C GLY A 60 -2.18 -12.45 18.94
N SER A 61 -3.10 -13.41 18.77
CA SER A 61 -3.17 -14.24 17.56
C SER A 61 -3.96 -13.52 16.46
N ASN A 62 -3.37 -13.37 15.29
CA ASN A 62 -4.08 -12.89 14.10
C ASN A 62 -4.08 -14.00 13.03
N PRO A 63 -5.19 -14.23 12.31
CA PRO A 63 -5.22 -15.26 11.25
C PRO A 63 -4.24 -14.98 10.11
N LEU A 64 -3.83 -13.72 9.89
CA LEU A 64 -2.88 -13.34 8.84
C LEU A 64 -1.42 -13.45 9.27
N LEU A 65 -1.12 -13.19 10.54
CA LEU A 65 0.24 -13.09 11.06
C LEU A 65 0.51 -14.17 12.09
N ARG A 66 1.53 -14.98 11.85
CA ARG A 66 1.99 -15.97 12.82
C ARG A 66 2.61 -15.27 14.02
N GLN A 67 2.53 -15.93 15.18
CA GLN A 67 3.19 -15.44 16.39
C GLN A 67 4.70 -15.27 16.13
N GLY A 68 5.21 -14.09 16.44
CA GLY A 68 6.62 -13.73 16.23
C GLY A 68 6.93 -13.08 14.88
N GLU A 69 5.99 -13.02 13.92
CA GLU A 69 6.18 -12.20 12.72
C GLU A 69 6.17 -10.71 13.07
N THR A 70 7.00 -9.94 12.38
CA THR A 70 7.05 -8.48 12.52
C THR A 70 6.41 -7.81 11.32
N VAL A 71 5.77 -6.68 11.58
CA VAL A 71 5.22 -5.81 10.53
C VAL A 71 5.98 -4.50 10.56
N THR A 72 6.38 -4.03 9.38
CA THR A 72 7.14 -2.78 9.23
C THR A 72 6.27 -1.71 8.57
N PHE A 73 6.43 -0.44 8.97
CA PHE A 73 5.75 0.67 8.30
C PHE A 73 6.70 1.86 8.11
N SER A 74 6.54 2.59 7.02
CA SER A 74 7.22 3.89 6.83
C SER A 74 6.48 4.96 7.63
N LEU A 75 7.18 6.01 8.05
CA LEU A 75 6.51 7.15 8.69
C LEU A 75 5.54 7.91 7.77
N GLU A 76 5.55 7.64 6.47
CA GLU A 76 4.53 8.15 5.53
C GLU A 76 3.16 7.48 5.75
N ALA A 77 3.14 6.22 6.22
CA ALA A 77 1.91 5.50 6.58
C ALA A 77 1.36 5.92 7.95
N TRP A 78 2.12 6.68 8.74
CA TRP A 78 1.80 7.04 10.11
C TRP A 78 0.86 8.24 10.21
N GLN A 79 -0.27 8.07 10.89
CA GLN A 79 -1.30 9.09 11.06
C GLN A 79 -1.20 9.86 12.39
N GLY A 80 -0.23 9.54 13.24
CA GLY A 80 -0.05 10.22 14.53
C GLY A 80 0.67 11.56 14.39
N LYS A 81 0.34 12.51 15.28
CA LYS A 81 0.93 13.86 15.28
C LYS A 81 2.43 13.90 15.59
N ARG A 82 2.94 12.89 16.29
CA ARG A 82 4.35 12.77 16.70
C ARG A 82 4.88 11.45 16.19
N VAL A 83 6.20 11.38 15.96
CA VAL A 83 6.90 10.14 15.61
C VAL A 83 6.52 9.03 16.60
N PRO A 84 6.23 7.80 16.14
CA PRO A 84 5.90 6.69 17.01
C PRO A 84 7.04 6.43 18.00
N LYS A 85 6.71 5.95 19.19
CA LYS A 85 7.70 5.60 20.22
C LYS A 85 7.77 4.09 20.39
N THR A 86 8.95 3.57 20.70
CA THR A 86 9.09 2.19 21.17
C THR A 86 8.19 1.94 22.40
N GLY A 87 7.52 0.79 22.43
CA GLY A 87 6.52 0.42 23.43
C GLY A 87 5.12 0.97 23.15
N GLN A 88 4.94 1.84 22.14
CA GLN A 88 3.63 2.36 21.79
C GLN A 88 2.79 1.30 21.08
N VAL A 89 1.53 1.17 21.48
CA VAL A 89 0.56 0.31 20.80
C VAL A 89 -0.12 1.09 19.67
N VAL A 90 -0.18 0.48 18.50
CA VAL A 90 -0.69 1.05 17.26
C VAL A 90 -1.65 0.08 16.57
N SER A 91 -2.57 0.63 15.78
CA SER A 91 -3.45 -0.12 14.88
C SER A 91 -2.83 -0.14 13.49
N LEU A 92 -2.59 -1.33 12.96
CA LEU A 92 -2.09 -1.55 11.60
C LEU A 92 -3.27 -1.86 10.67
N PHE A 93 -3.31 -1.15 9.54
CA PHE A 93 -4.27 -1.35 8.46
C PHE A 93 -3.53 -1.69 7.17
N GLU A 94 -4.25 -2.31 6.23
CA GLU A 94 -3.71 -2.62 4.89
C GLU A 94 -2.39 -3.40 4.99
N VAL A 95 -2.41 -4.45 5.83
CA VAL A 95 -1.22 -5.27 6.11
C VAL A 95 -1.03 -6.30 5.00
N GLU A 96 0.09 -6.20 4.29
CA GLU A 96 0.40 -7.02 3.13
C GLU A 96 1.77 -7.69 3.25
N LYS A 97 1.90 -8.88 2.65
CA LYS A 97 3.16 -9.63 2.62
C LYS A 97 3.98 -9.26 1.39
N PHE A 98 5.16 -8.69 1.61
CA PHE A 98 6.16 -8.42 0.57
C PHE A 98 7.28 -9.46 0.60
N ARG A 99 8.11 -9.47 -0.45
CA ARG A 99 9.30 -10.35 -0.55
C ARG A 99 10.23 -10.27 0.67
N LYS A 100 10.30 -9.11 1.34
CA LYS A 100 11.19 -8.87 2.49
C LYS A 100 10.48 -8.90 3.85
N GLY A 101 9.20 -9.25 3.91
CA GLY A 101 8.41 -9.27 5.15
C GLY A 101 7.10 -8.52 5.03
N TRP A 102 6.38 -8.41 6.15
CA TRP A 102 5.08 -7.78 6.22
C TRP A 102 5.17 -6.26 6.36
N ARG A 103 4.24 -5.56 5.70
CA ARG A 103 4.17 -4.10 5.76
C ARG A 103 2.74 -3.62 5.94
N ALA A 104 2.58 -2.52 6.67
CA ALA A 104 1.30 -1.83 6.80
C ALA A 104 1.26 -0.59 5.89
N GLY A 105 0.15 -0.39 5.19
CA GLY A 105 -0.10 0.78 4.35
C GLY A 105 -0.60 2.00 5.13
N ARG A 106 -1.28 1.78 6.26
CA ARG A 106 -1.74 2.84 7.17
C ARG A 106 -1.61 2.41 8.63
N VAL A 107 -1.18 3.33 9.49
CA VAL A 107 -0.97 3.08 10.91
C VAL A 107 -1.47 4.24 11.77
N GLU A 108 -2.20 3.93 12.83
CA GLU A 108 -2.80 4.90 13.75
C GLU A 108 -2.38 4.60 15.21
N PRO A 109 -2.10 5.62 16.04
CA PRO A 109 -1.88 5.42 17.48
C PRO A 109 -3.17 4.97 18.20
N ILE A 110 -3.09 3.93 19.05
CA ILE A 110 -4.22 3.53 19.91
C ILE A 110 -4.26 4.33 21.22
N SER A 111 -3.11 4.84 21.66
CA SER A 111 -3.01 5.68 22.87
C SER A 111 -2.35 7.02 22.56
N LEU A 112 -2.97 8.10 23.08
CA LEU A 112 -2.54 9.50 23.04
C LEU A 112 -1.66 9.84 24.24
#